data_AF-A0A7L3EMR5-F1
#
_entry.id   AF-A0A7L3EMR5-F1
#
_cell.length_a   1.000
_cell.length_b   1.000
_cell.length_c   1.000
_cell.angle_alpha   90.00
_cell.angle_beta   90.00
_cell.angle_gamma   90.00
#
_symmetry.space_group_name_H-M   'P 1'
#
loop_
_entity.id
_entity.type
_entity.pdbx_description
1 polymer ?
#
loop_
_entity_poly.entity_id
_entity_poly.type
_entity_poly.pdbx_seq_one_letter_code
_entity_poly.pdbx_strand_id
1 'polypeptide(L)'
;TLRLICTTTAVQRKNVGASGPEKYTEAFIKKQIEEFNLGKRHLANMMGEDPETFTQEDIDVSTHPTEVFPEQRKIQWGEDGRPFHFLFYTGKQSYYSLMHETYEKLLNVQKHQDELIAQDLLQKEKRNLAGSRWLTKIELEEMLLEKLSDDDYSRFIQLLQKLVAMPCADIEEKYIQKFAKEVPAQLQKVVIEPLQYDERGVAFSTGEGRRKTARATAVVYDNGTGKITVNGIDILHYFPVLQDREQLLFPFQFLGRIGKHDMICTVSGGGRSAQAGAIRLASAKALRSFVTEKEVEFMRQAGLLTVDPRVKERKKPGQEGPRRKFTWKKR
;
A
#
# COMPACT_ATOMS: atom_id res chain seq x y z
N THR A 1 -70.13 15.47 41.16
CA THR A 1 -69.60 14.09 41.11
C THR A 1 -68.17 14.12 40.57
N LEU A 2 -67.18 14.28 41.45
CA LEU A 2 -65.76 14.22 41.06
C LEU A 2 -65.32 12.75 41.05
N ARG A 3 -65.04 12.19 39.88
CA ARG A 3 -64.41 10.86 39.75
C ARG A 3 -62.92 11.01 40.04
N LEU A 4 -62.47 10.50 41.18
CA LEU A 4 -61.06 10.26 41.45
C LEU A 4 -60.55 9.20 40.48
N ILE A 5 -59.70 9.59 39.53
CA ILE A 5 -58.95 8.68 38.68
C ILE A 5 -57.74 8.24 39.50
N CYS A 6 -57.77 7.03 40.06
CA CYS A 6 -56.59 6.41 40.67
C CYS A 6 -55.53 6.19 39.59
N THR A 7 -54.49 7.01 39.55
CA THR A 7 -53.28 6.72 38.78
C THR A 7 -52.37 5.82 39.63
N THR A 8 -52.34 4.53 39.33
CA THR A 8 -51.39 3.58 39.92
C THR A 8 -50.03 3.72 39.22
N THR A 9 -49.11 4.50 39.79
CA THR A 9 -47.71 4.49 39.37
C THR A 9 -47.00 3.32 40.05
N ALA A 10 -46.86 2.18 39.36
CA ALA A 10 -46.04 1.07 39.83
C ALA A 10 -44.55 1.38 39.62
N VAL A 11 -43.71 1.14 40.64
CA VAL A 11 -42.25 1.25 40.52
C VAL A 11 -41.77 0.20 39.52
N GLN A 12 -41.31 0.64 38.34
CA GLN A 12 -40.68 -0.24 37.36
C GLN A 12 -39.29 -0.67 37.86
N ARG A 13 -38.97 -1.96 37.73
CA ARG A 13 -37.61 -2.45 38.04
C ARG A 13 -36.61 -1.75 37.11
N LYS A 14 -35.53 -1.22 37.68
CA LYS A 14 -34.42 -0.68 36.90
C LYS A 14 -33.86 -1.79 36.02
N ASN A 15 -33.69 -1.50 34.74
CA ASN A 15 -33.02 -2.43 33.83
C ASN A 15 -31.59 -2.67 34.34
N VAL A 16 -31.18 -3.94 34.35
CA VAL A 16 -29.76 -4.28 34.55
C VAL A 16 -28.99 -3.72 33.36
N GLY A 17 -27.84 -3.09 33.62
CA GLY A 17 -27.00 -2.53 32.57
C GLY A 17 -26.66 -3.59 31.52
N ALA A 18 -26.73 -3.23 30.24
CA ALA A 18 -26.30 -4.11 29.17
C ALA A 18 -24.82 -4.51 29.38
N SER A 19 -24.45 -5.69 28.88
CA SER A 19 -23.06 -6.12 28.87
C SER A 19 -22.18 -5.07 28.19
N GLY A 20 -21.19 -4.56 28.92
CA GLY A 20 -20.21 -3.61 28.39
C GLY A 20 -19.26 -4.27 27.38
N PRO A 21 -18.27 -3.52 26.86
CA PRO A 21 -17.25 -4.07 25.98
C PRO A 21 -16.48 -5.21 26.67
N GLU A 22 -16.10 -6.23 25.90
CA GLU A 22 -15.29 -7.34 26.38
C GLU A 22 -13.94 -6.83 26.90
N LYS A 23 -13.58 -7.23 28.11
CA LYS A 23 -12.30 -6.89 28.74
C LYS A 23 -11.48 -8.16 28.88
N TYR A 24 -10.23 -8.11 28.45
CA TYR A 24 -9.32 -9.24 28.51
C TYR A 24 -8.35 -9.01 29.67
N THR A 25 -8.43 -9.86 30.69
CA THR A 25 -7.49 -9.79 31.81
C THR A 25 -6.15 -10.39 31.40
N GLU A 26 -5.08 -9.99 32.09
CA GLU A 26 -3.76 -10.58 31.85
C GLU A 26 -3.76 -12.11 32.04
N ALA A 27 -4.54 -12.61 33.00
CA ALA A 27 -4.74 -14.04 33.23
C ALA A 27 -5.43 -14.74 32.04
N PHE A 28 -6.41 -14.08 31.41
CA PHE A 28 -7.07 -14.61 30.21
C PHE A 28 -6.08 -14.71 29.04
N ILE A 29 -5.32 -13.64 28.78
CA ILE A 29 -4.32 -13.64 27.70
C ILE A 29 -3.26 -14.72 27.95
N LYS A 30 -2.78 -14.88 29.18
CA LYS A 30 -1.83 -15.93 29.55
C LYS A 30 -2.39 -17.33 29.25
N LYS A 31 -3.65 -17.58 29.61
CA LYS A 31 -4.32 -18.85 29.30
C LYS A 31 -4.42 -19.10 27.79
N GLN A 32 -4.75 -18.07 27.01
CA GLN A 32 -4.80 -18.18 25.55
C GLN A 32 -3.42 -18.50 24.94
N ILE A 33 -2.33 -17.95 25.49
CA ILE A 33 -0.96 -18.26 25.04
C ILE A 33 -0.62 -19.72 25.33
N GLU A 34 -0.99 -20.23 26.50
CA GLU A 34 -0.80 -21.65 26.86
C GLU A 34 -1.59 -22.58 25.91
N GLU A 35 -2.85 -22.25 25.64
CA GLU A 35 -3.70 -22.99 24.70
C GLU A 35 -3.14 -22.95 23.26
N PHE A 36 -2.63 -21.79 22.82
CA PHE A 36 -1.98 -21.64 21.51
C PHE A 36 -0.74 -22.51 21.38
N ASN A 37 0.15 -22.50 22.39
CA ASN A 37 1.37 -23.31 22.37
C ASN A 37 1.07 -24.81 22.38
N LEU A 38 0.05 -25.23 23.13
CA LEU A 38 -0.41 -26.62 23.12
C LEU A 38 -1.00 -27.00 21.75
N GLY A 39 -1.84 -26.14 21.19
CA GLY A 39 -2.43 -26.32 19.86
C GLY A 39 -1.37 -26.40 18.76
N LYS A 40 -0.35 -25.56 18.83
CA LYS A 40 0.80 -25.55 17.91
C LYS A 40 1.52 -26.90 17.90
N ARG A 41 1.79 -27.48 19.08
CA ARG A 41 2.43 -28.81 19.21
C ARG A 41 1.54 -29.92 18.66
N HIS A 42 0.24 -29.86 18.92
CA HIS A 42 -0.70 -30.84 18.37
C HIS A 42 -0.79 -30.76 16.84
N LEU A 43 -0.77 -29.55 16.28
CA LEU A 43 -0.77 -29.34 14.83
C LEU A 43 0.50 -29.90 14.19
N ALA A 44 1.69 -29.59 14.75
CA ALA A 44 2.95 -30.16 14.28
C ALA A 44 2.92 -31.70 14.28
N ASN A 45 2.43 -32.31 15.36
CA ASN A 45 2.29 -33.77 15.44
C ASN A 45 1.32 -34.36 14.38
N MET A 46 0.22 -33.66 14.08
CA MET A 46 -0.73 -34.09 13.03
C MET A 46 -0.14 -33.97 11.62
N MET A 47 0.71 -32.97 11.40
CA MET A 47 1.41 -32.75 10.13
C MET A 47 2.67 -33.61 9.98
N GLY A 48 3.13 -34.25 11.06
CA GLY A 48 4.37 -35.04 11.08
C GLY A 48 5.64 -34.18 11.11
N GLU A 49 5.52 -32.92 11.50
CA GLU A 49 6.63 -31.95 11.59
C GLU A 49 7.18 -31.87 13.03
N ASP A 50 8.41 -31.37 13.17
CA ASP A 50 9.04 -31.17 14.48
C ASP A 50 8.47 -29.92 15.19
N PRO A 51 7.88 -30.06 16.39
CA PRO A 51 7.23 -28.94 17.08
C PRO A 51 8.12 -27.74 17.42
N GLU A 52 9.43 -27.97 17.58
CA GLU A 52 10.38 -26.90 17.95
C GLU A 52 10.82 -26.07 16.74
N THR A 53 10.87 -26.70 15.55
CA THR A 53 11.21 -26.02 14.29
C THR A 53 9.98 -25.40 13.62
N PHE A 54 8.77 -25.78 14.04
CA PHE A 54 7.52 -25.33 13.47
C PHE A 54 7.34 -23.80 13.62
N THR A 55 7.32 -23.07 12.51
CA THR A 55 7.22 -21.60 12.50
C THR A 55 5.78 -21.12 12.30
N GLN A 56 5.54 -19.81 12.41
CA GLN A 56 4.24 -19.24 12.08
C GLN A 56 3.94 -19.32 10.57
N GLU A 57 4.97 -19.40 9.72
CA GLU A 57 4.81 -19.55 8.26
C GLU A 57 4.19 -20.90 7.89
N ASP A 58 4.40 -21.93 8.73
CA ASP A 58 3.80 -23.25 8.56
C ASP A 58 2.34 -23.31 9.07
N ILE A 59 1.89 -22.25 9.75
CA ILE A 59 0.59 -22.15 10.44
C ILE A 59 -0.25 -21.06 9.79
N ASP A 60 -1.03 -21.41 8.76
CA ASP A 60 -1.88 -20.45 8.06
C ASP A 60 -3.16 -20.06 8.83
N VAL A 61 -3.61 -20.91 9.77
CA VAL A 61 -4.99 -20.83 10.31
C VAL A 61 -5.09 -20.13 11.67
N SER A 62 -4.05 -20.23 12.51
CA SER A 62 -4.07 -19.72 13.88
C SER A 62 -2.89 -18.80 14.16
N THR A 63 -3.17 -17.57 14.59
CA THR A 63 -2.17 -16.55 14.95
C THR A 63 -1.97 -16.47 16.46
N HIS A 64 -0.85 -15.90 16.88
CA HIS A 64 -0.51 -15.77 18.29
C HIS A 64 -1.50 -14.80 19.01
N PRO A 65 -1.92 -15.08 20.26
CA PRO A 65 -2.93 -14.27 20.95
C PRO A 65 -2.63 -12.77 21.05
N THR A 66 -1.36 -12.37 21.10
CA THR A 66 -0.96 -10.94 21.14
C THR A 66 -1.26 -10.19 19.85
N GLU A 67 -1.39 -10.88 18.71
CA GLU A 67 -1.77 -10.29 17.43
C GLU A 67 -3.30 -10.27 17.25
N VAL A 68 -3.98 -11.22 17.91
CA VAL A 68 -5.45 -11.35 17.85
C VAL A 68 -6.14 -10.34 18.75
N PHE A 69 -5.68 -10.23 20.00
CA PHE A 69 -6.30 -9.37 20.99
C PHE A 69 -5.64 -7.99 20.99
N PRO A 70 -6.42 -6.89 20.98
CA PRO A 70 -5.86 -5.56 21.04
C PRO A 70 -5.13 -5.35 22.36
N GLU A 71 -3.97 -4.70 22.31
CA GLU A 71 -3.23 -4.32 23.51
C GLU A 71 -4.09 -3.40 24.40
N GLN A 72 -4.13 -3.72 25.70
CA GLN A 72 -4.90 -2.98 26.68
C GLN A 72 -3.95 -2.29 27.66
N ARG A 73 -4.35 -1.10 28.10
CA ARG A 73 -3.61 -0.42 29.18
C ARG A 73 -3.70 -1.23 30.45
N LYS A 74 -2.55 -1.35 31.11
CA LYS A 74 -2.47 -1.91 32.46
C LYS A 74 -3.16 -0.99 33.46
N ILE A 75 -3.42 -1.56 34.64
CA ILE A 75 -3.91 -0.80 35.80
C ILE A 75 -2.92 0.34 36.10
N GLN A 76 -3.44 1.56 36.31
CA GLN A 76 -2.64 2.79 36.38
C GLN A 76 -2.37 3.27 37.82
N TRP A 77 -2.87 2.55 38.83
CA TRP A 77 -2.71 2.87 40.25
C TRP A 77 -2.51 1.59 41.07
N GLY A 78 -1.87 1.72 42.23
CA GLY A 78 -1.68 0.63 43.18
C GLY A 78 -2.92 0.35 44.02
N GLU A 79 -2.79 -0.60 44.95
CA GLU A 79 -3.83 -0.88 45.97
C GLU A 79 -4.10 0.31 46.90
N ASP A 80 -3.09 1.18 47.06
CA ASP A 80 -3.16 2.46 47.78
C ASP A 80 -3.99 3.52 47.05
N GLY A 81 -4.36 3.28 45.79
CA GLY A 81 -5.10 4.20 44.94
C GLY A 81 -4.25 5.34 44.37
N ARG A 82 -2.93 5.34 44.58
CA ARG A 82 -2.03 6.37 44.04
C ARG A 82 -1.69 6.04 42.58
N PRO A 83 -1.87 6.99 41.64
CA PRO A 83 -1.44 6.79 40.26
C PRO A 83 0.07 6.64 40.11
N PHE A 84 0.51 5.76 39.22
CA PHE A 84 1.95 5.54 38.95
C PHE A 84 2.60 6.70 38.19
N HIS A 85 1.86 7.37 37.33
CA HIS A 85 2.38 8.42 36.46
C HIS A 85 1.95 9.81 36.96
N PHE A 86 2.86 10.78 36.95
CA PHE A 86 2.58 12.14 37.44
C PHE A 86 1.56 12.90 36.57
N LEU A 87 1.54 12.65 35.26
CA LEU A 87 0.54 13.21 34.32
C LEU A 87 -0.77 12.41 34.25
N PHE A 88 -1.03 11.48 35.17
CA PHE A 88 -2.24 10.65 35.15
C PHE A 88 -3.54 11.49 35.05
N TYR A 89 -3.62 12.57 35.83
CA TYR A 89 -4.82 13.43 35.89
C TYR A 89 -5.07 14.28 34.64
N THR A 90 -4.17 14.26 33.66
CA THR A 90 -4.41 14.88 32.34
C THR A 90 -5.37 14.05 31.47
N GLY A 91 -5.58 12.78 31.82
CA GLY A 91 -6.38 11.82 31.05
C GLY A 91 -5.66 11.20 29.84
N LYS A 92 -4.57 11.82 29.37
CA LYS A 92 -3.74 11.36 28.24
C LYS A 92 -2.26 11.36 28.63
N GLN A 93 -1.95 10.55 29.64
CA GLN A 93 -0.63 10.58 30.30
C GLN A 93 0.50 10.23 29.34
N SER A 94 0.30 9.25 28.44
CA SER A 94 1.34 8.79 27.52
C SER A 94 1.64 9.87 26.48
N TYR A 95 0.58 10.49 25.93
CA TYR A 95 0.73 11.60 24.98
C TYR A 95 1.42 12.82 25.60
N TYR A 96 1.01 13.26 26.79
CA TYR A 96 1.65 14.42 27.40
C TYR A 96 3.07 14.14 27.92
N SER A 97 3.39 12.89 28.31
CA SER A 97 4.77 12.48 28.58
C SER A 97 5.63 12.61 27.31
N LEU A 98 5.13 12.11 26.18
CA LEU A 98 5.78 12.23 24.88
C LEU A 98 6.02 13.71 24.50
N MET A 99 5.00 14.56 24.70
CA MET A 99 5.11 16.01 24.45
C MET A 99 6.13 16.68 25.39
N HIS A 100 6.23 16.22 26.63
CA HIS A 100 7.21 16.73 27.58
C HIS A 100 8.63 16.33 27.19
N GLU A 101 8.85 15.05 26.87
CA GLU A 101 10.13 14.51 26.42
C GLU A 101 10.60 15.17 25.13
N THR A 102 9.73 15.29 24.12
CA THR A 102 10.08 15.99 22.85
C THR A 102 10.52 17.43 23.11
N TYR A 103 9.82 18.14 24.00
CA TYR A 103 10.14 19.52 24.34
C TYR A 103 11.46 19.64 25.10
N GLU A 104 11.76 18.69 26.00
CA GLU A 104 13.05 18.60 26.67
C GLU A 104 14.19 18.40 25.66
N LYS A 105 14.00 17.51 24.68
CA LYS A 105 14.98 17.32 23.59
C LYS A 105 15.19 18.58 22.77
N LEU A 106 14.12 19.29 22.46
CA LEU A 106 14.19 20.58 21.78
C LEU A 106 15.02 21.60 22.57
N LEU A 107 14.79 21.70 23.89
CA LEU A 107 15.56 22.60 24.75
C LEU A 107 17.04 22.22 24.83
N ASN A 108 17.36 20.93 24.86
CA ASN A 108 18.74 20.44 24.88
C ASN A 108 19.48 20.81 23.58
N VAL A 109 18.83 20.64 22.43
CA VAL A 109 19.41 21.07 21.14
C VAL A 109 19.58 22.59 21.10
N GLN A 110 18.65 23.36 21.64
CA GLN A 110 18.77 24.81 21.72
C GLN A 110 19.96 25.25 22.59
N LYS A 111 20.14 24.66 23.78
CA LYS A 111 21.29 24.95 24.65
C LYS A 111 22.62 24.63 23.95
N HIS A 112 22.70 23.50 23.28
CA HIS A 112 23.90 23.12 22.54
C HIS A 112 24.18 24.07 21.37
N GLN A 113 23.13 24.52 20.68
CA GLN A 113 23.26 25.53 19.64
C GLN A 113 23.83 26.84 20.21
N ASP A 114 23.33 27.31 21.36
CA ASP A 114 23.83 28.52 22.02
C ASP A 114 25.31 28.38 22.41
N GLU A 115 25.73 27.20 22.89
CA GLU A 115 27.14 26.88 23.18
C GLU A 115 28.03 26.92 21.92
N LEU A 116 27.56 26.35 20.81
CA LEU A 116 28.30 26.36 19.54
C LEU A 116 28.39 27.76 18.93
N ILE A 117 27.36 28.59 19.09
CA ILE A 117 27.39 30.00 18.70
C ILE A 117 28.45 30.75 19.51
N ALA A 118 28.54 30.49 20.81
CA ALA A 118 29.58 31.08 21.65
C ALA A 118 31.01 30.65 21.23
N GLN A 119 31.14 29.48 20.59
CA GLN A 119 32.41 28.94 20.07
C GLN A 119 32.67 29.25 18.58
N ASP A 120 31.75 29.95 17.90
CA ASP A 120 31.81 30.33 16.48
C ASP A 120 31.94 29.15 15.47
N LEU A 121 31.41 27.97 15.81
CA LEU A 121 31.57 26.72 15.03
C LEU A 121 30.28 26.27 14.30
N LEU A 122 29.30 27.15 14.09
CA LEU A 122 27.99 26.73 13.59
C LEU A 122 28.02 26.35 12.10
N GLN A 123 28.12 25.07 11.80
CA GLN A 123 27.88 24.52 10.46
C GLN A 123 26.38 24.30 10.21
N LYS A 124 25.89 24.78 9.05
CA LYS A 124 24.53 24.51 8.58
C LYS A 124 24.53 23.30 7.67
N GLU A 125 24.33 22.12 8.23
CA GLU A 125 24.04 20.94 7.43
C GLU A 125 22.54 20.82 7.20
N LYS A 126 22.14 20.75 5.91
CA LYS A 126 20.74 20.48 5.55
C LYS A 126 20.54 18.97 5.49
N ARG A 127 19.70 18.44 6.38
CA ARG A 127 19.31 17.02 6.36
C ARG A 127 18.44 16.71 5.15
N ASN A 128 18.80 15.64 4.44
CA ASN A 128 17.99 15.08 3.36
C ASN A 128 16.95 14.12 3.96
N LEU A 129 15.71 14.59 4.14
CA LEU A 129 14.57 13.76 4.59
C LEU A 129 13.92 12.95 3.45
N ALA A 130 14.59 12.86 2.29
CA ALA A 130 14.03 12.18 1.14
C ALA A 130 13.98 10.66 1.40
N GLY A 131 12.76 10.10 1.47
CA GLY A 131 12.55 8.66 1.64
C GLY A 131 12.01 8.23 3.01
N SER A 132 11.81 9.15 3.95
CA SER A 132 11.15 8.86 5.22
C SER A 132 9.80 9.56 5.36
N ARG A 133 8.88 8.94 6.09
CA ARG A 133 7.61 9.53 6.51
C ARG A 133 7.50 9.51 8.03
N TRP A 134 6.78 10.46 8.59
CA TRP A 134 6.38 10.39 9.99
C TRP A 134 5.39 9.25 10.25
N LEU A 135 5.33 8.77 11.49
CA LEU A 135 4.27 7.89 11.96
C LEU A 135 2.90 8.52 11.69
N THR A 136 1.96 7.73 11.21
CA THR A 136 0.56 8.15 11.07
C THR A 136 -0.11 8.24 12.45
N LYS A 137 -1.26 8.92 12.50
CA LYS A 137 -2.06 9.01 13.74
C LYS A 137 -2.37 7.64 14.32
N ILE A 138 -2.79 6.67 13.50
CA ILE A 138 -3.16 5.32 13.96
C ILE A 138 -1.94 4.62 14.58
N GLU A 139 -0.79 4.67 13.91
CA GLU A 139 0.45 4.08 14.43
C GLU A 139 0.91 4.75 15.74
N LEU A 140 0.65 6.06 15.90
CA LEU A 140 0.96 6.78 17.14
C LEU A 140 -0.01 6.41 18.27
N GLU A 141 -1.30 6.25 17.97
CA GLU A 141 -2.32 5.79 18.94
C GLU A 141 -2.02 4.38 19.43
N GLU A 142 -1.59 3.48 18.53
CA GLU A 142 -1.14 2.12 18.84
C GLU A 142 0.09 2.17 19.75
N MET A 143 1.12 2.94 19.38
CA MET A 143 2.34 3.06 20.18
C MET A 143 2.08 3.60 21.60
N LEU A 144 1.13 4.51 21.77
CA LEU A 144 0.79 5.10 23.08
C LEU A 144 -0.31 4.34 23.83
N LEU A 145 -1.03 3.45 23.14
CA LEU A 145 -2.31 2.88 23.58
C LEU A 145 -3.33 3.94 23.99
N GLU A 146 -3.30 5.12 23.36
CA GLU A 146 -4.20 6.23 23.66
C GLU A 146 -4.90 6.78 22.42
N LYS A 147 -6.18 7.13 22.59
CA LYS A 147 -6.94 7.84 21.55
C LYS A 147 -6.49 9.29 21.48
N LEU A 148 -6.19 9.75 20.28
CA LEU A 148 -5.71 11.10 19.99
C LEU A 148 -6.73 11.87 19.15
N SER A 149 -6.80 13.19 19.38
CA SER A 149 -7.45 14.09 18.44
C SER A 149 -6.54 14.33 17.23
N ASP A 150 -7.12 14.73 16.10
CA ASP A 150 -6.33 15.17 14.94
C ASP A 150 -5.47 16.40 15.28
N ASP A 151 -5.99 17.28 16.15
CA ASP A 151 -5.27 18.44 16.66
C ASP A 151 -4.05 18.04 17.50
N ASP A 152 -4.19 17.03 18.36
CA ASP A 152 -3.11 16.53 19.22
C ASP A 152 -1.97 15.98 18.35
N TYR A 153 -2.33 15.14 17.37
CA TYR A 153 -1.37 14.62 16.40
C TYR A 153 -0.68 15.75 15.63
N SER A 154 -1.42 16.76 15.16
CA SER A 154 -0.84 17.89 14.43
C SER A 154 0.18 18.68 15.27
N ARG A 155 -0.11 18.91 16.56
CA ARG A 155 0.80 19.60 17.49
C ARG A 155 2.08 18.81 17.72
N PHE A 156 1.96 17.49 17.88
CA PHE A 156 3.12 16.63 18.04
C PHE A 156 4.02 16.65 16.80
N ILE A 157 3.44 16.54 15.60
CA ILE A 157 4.20 16.63 14.35
C ILE A 157 4.86 18.00 14.18
N GLN A 158 4.17 19.09 14.54
CA GLN A 158 4.76 20.44 14.51
C GLN A 158 5.97 20.55 15.43
N LEU A 159 5.96 19.94 16.62
CA LEU A 159 7.12 19.90 17.50
C LEU A 159 8.28 19.10 16.91
N LEU A 160 8.01 17.94 16.34
CA LEU A 160 9.04 17.13 15.67
C LEU A 160 9.65 17.87 14.46
N GLN A 161 8.82 18.52 13.64
CA GLN A 161 9.28 19.34 12.52
C GLN A 161 10.14 20.50 13.00
N LYS A 162 9.74 21.15 14.10
CA LYS A 162 10.54 22.21 14.72
C LYS A 162 11.89 21.68 15.21
N LEU A 163 11.93 20.47 15.80
CA LEU A 163 13.15 19.83 16.25
C LEU A 163 14.10 19.51 15.09
N VAL A 164 13.57 18.97 13.98
CA VAL A 164 14.36 18.66 12.77
C VAL A 164 14.85 19.91 12.04
N ALA A 165 14.11 21.03 12.12
CA ALA A 165 14.49 22.28 11.47
C ALA A 165 15.69 22.98 12.14
N MET A 166 16.09 22.58 13.35
CA MET A 166 17.21 23.20 14.07
C MET A 166 18.57 22.76 13.52
N PRO A 167 19.60 23.64 13.51
CA PRO A 167 20.92 23.38 12.91
C PRO A 167 21.76 22.26 13.56
N CYS A 168 21.35 21.71 14.70
CA CYS A 168 22.09 20.69 15.46
C CYS A 168 21.22 19.48 15.83
N ALA A 169 20.26 19.14 14.95
CA ALA A 169 19.31 18.05 15.19
C ALA A 169 19.97 16.66 15.26
N ASP A 170 21.26 16.53 14.92
CA ASP A 170 22.01 15.27 14.92
C ASP A 170 22.18 14.65 16.30
N ILE A 171 22.19 15.46 17.35
CA ILE A 171 22.29 14.99 18.74
C ILE A 171 21.14 14.04 19.08
N GLU A 172 19.95 14.32 18.56
CA GLU A 172 18.71 13.61 18.88
C GLU A 172 18.19 12.78 17.71
N GLU A 173 19.07 12.35 16.80
CA GLU A 173 18.68 11.55 15.63
C GLU A 173 18.00 10.24 16.02
N LYS A 174 18.54 9.54 17.04
CA LYS A 174 17.95 8.30 17.57
C LYS A 174 16.51 8.49 18.02
N TYR A 175 16.22 9.65 18.61
CA TYR A 175 14.87 9.99 19.07
C TYR A 175 13.94 10.29 17.90
N ILE A 176 14.41 11.05 16.90
CA ILE A 176 13.65 11.32 15.67
C ILE A 176 13.33 10.01 14.93
N GLN A 177 14.29 9.11 14.83
CA GLN A 177 14.15 7.85 14.10
C GLN A 177 13.06 6.95 14.69
N LYS A 178 12.78 7.03 16.00
CA LYS A 178 11.66 6.34 16.65
C LYS A 178 10.31 6.70 16.02
N PHE A 179 10.16 7.92 15.49
CA PHE A 179 8.91 8.41 14.90
C PHE A 179 8.94 8.50 13.37
N ALA A 180 10.04 8.10 12.74
CA ALA A 180 10.19 8.09 11.30
C ALA A 180 10.17 6.64 10.78
N LYS A 181 9.39 6.39 9.73
CA LYS A 181 9.38 5.14 8.98
C LYS A 181 9.96 5.36 7.60
N GLU A 182 10.85 4.46 7.19
CA GLU A 182 11.37 4.46 5.82
C GLU A 182 10.25 4.05 4.85
N VAL A 183 10.09 4.83 3.79
CA VAL A 183 9.17 4.52 2.71
C VAL A 183 10.00 3.88 1.60
N PRO A 184 9.80 2.59 1.29
CA PRO A 184 10.49 1.97 0.17
C PRO A 184 10.03 2.67 -1.11
N ALA A 185 10.92 3.47 -1.69
CA ALA A 185 10.69 4.06 -3.00
C ALA A 185 10.76 2.92 -4.03
N GLN A 186 9.61 2.38 -4.41
CA GLN A 186 9.52 1.47 -5.55
C GLN A 186 9.85 2.26 -6.81
N LEU A 187 11.13 2.34 -7.16
CA LEU A 187 11.53 2.78 -8.49
C LEU A 187 10.87 1.83 -9.47
N GLN A 188 9.94 2.34 -10.29
CA GLN A 188 9.31 1.59 -11.38
C GLN A 188 10.32 1.35 -12.51
N LYS A 189 11.48 0.75 -12.20
CA LYS A 189 12.40 0.27 -13.23
C LYS A 189 11.67 -0.85 -13.93
N VAL A 190 11.34 -0.62 -15.19
CA VAL A 190 10.60 -1.59 -15.98
C VAL A 190 11.55 -2.78 -16.20
N VAL A 191 11.17 -3.98 -15.74
CA VAL A 191 12.00 -5.21 -15.84
C VAL A 191 12.22 -5.58 -17.30
N ILE A 192 13.44 -5.45 -17.82
CA ILE A 192 13.78 -5.78 -19.21
C ILE A 192 14.00 -7.28 -19.29
N GLU A 193 13.25 -7.96 -20.16
CA GLU A 193 13.41 -9.40 -20.37
C GLU A 193 14.69 -9.67 -21.19
N PRO A 194 15.47 -10.71 -20.84
CA PRO A 194 16.66 -11.05 -21.61
C PRO A 194 16.28 -11.52 -23.02
N LEU A 195 17.14 -11.21 -23.99
CA LEU A 195 16.97 -11.66 -25.37
C LEU A 195 17.12 -13.19 -25.46
N GLN A 196 16.22 -13.82 -26.20
CA GLN A 196 16.26 -15.24 -26.53
C GLN A 196 16.83 -15.40 -27.95
N TYR A 197 17.32 -16.59 -28.28
CA TYR A 197 17.88 -16.90 -29.60
C TYR A 197 17.20 -18.12 -30.20
N ASP A 198 16.81 -18.01 -31.46
CA ASP A 198 16.26 -19.12 -32.23
C ASP A 198 17.35 -20.13 -32.64
N GLU A 199 16.93 -21.29 -33.17
CA GLU A 199 17.80 -22.29 -33.83
C GLU A 199 18.66 -21.69 -34.96
N ARG A 200 18.20 -20.58 -35.55
CA ARG A 200 18.91 -19.83 -36.61
C ARG A 200 19.90 -18.80 -36.06
N GLY A 201 20.02 -18.65 -34.74
CA GLY A 201 20.85 -17.66 -34.08
C GLY A 201 20.31 -16.23 -34.10
N VAL A 202 19.04 -16.03 -34.49
CA VAL A 202 18.41 -14.70 -34.51
C VAL A 202 17.90 -14.36 -33.11
N ALA A 203 18.27 -13.18 -32.62
CA ALA A 203 17.77 -12.67 -31.35
C ALA A 203 16.29 -12.30 -31.46
N PHE A 204 15.48 -12.75 -30.51
CA PHE A 204 14.07 -12.40 -30.41
C PHE A 204 13.68 -12.08 -28.96
N SER A 205 12.58 -11.36 -28.83
CA SER A 205 11.95 -11.07 -27.54
C SER A 205 10.46 -11.37 -27.64
N THR A 206 9.89 -11.81 -26.53
CA THR A 206 8.46 -12.08 -26.43
C THR A 206 7.82 -11.03 -25.54
N GLY A 207 6.62 -10.57 -25.89
CA GLY A 207 5.86 -9.64 -25.07
C GLY A 207 4.39 -10.03 -25.02
N GLU A 208 3.79 -9.88 -23.84
CA GLU A 208 2.37 -10.14 -23.63
C GLU A 208 1.57 -8.86 -23.39
N GLY A 209 0.47 -8.72 -24.12
CA GLY A 209 -0.44 -7.59 -24.04
C GLY A 209 -1.87 -8.02 -23.76
N ARG A 210 -2.59 -7.21 -22.98
CA ARG A 210 -4.04 -7.34 -22.80
C ARG A 210 -4.73 -6.01 -23.05
N ARG A 211 -5.92 -6.06 -23.65
CA ARG A 211 -6.83 -4.92 -23.74
C ARG A 211 -8.26 -5.39 -23.76
N LYS A 212 -9.08 -4.90 -22.81
CA LYS A 212 -10.44 -5.41 -22.58
C LYS A 212 -10.40 -6.93 -22.39
N THR A 213 -11.05 -7.68 -23.28
CA THR A 213 -11.07 -9.16 -23.30
C THR A 213 -10.08 -9.77 -24.30
N ALA A 214 -9.35 -8.96 -25.06
CA ALA A 214 -8.33 -9.43 -26.00
C ALA A 214 -7.00 -9.67 -25.27
N ARG A 215 -6.35 -10.80 -25.59
CA ARG A 215 -5.00 -11.16 -25.15
C ARG A 215 -4.15 -11.39 -26.39
N ALA A 216 -2.92 -10.86 -26.38
CA ALA A 216 -1.99 -10.97 -27.48
C ALA A 216 -0.60 -11.34 -26.97
N THR A 217 0.08 -12.21 -27.70
CA THR A 217 1.50 -12.52 -27.52
C THR A 217 2.21 -12.11 -28.81
N ALA A 218 3.25 -11.30 -28.70
CA ALA A 218 4.04 -10.84 -29.83
C ALA A 218 5.48 -11.31 -29.66
N VAL A 219 6.01 -11.96 -30.68
CA VAL A 219 7.43 -12.32 -30.81
C VAL A 219 8.03 -11.35 -31.82
N VAL A 220 9.03 -10.58 -31.38
CA VAL A 220 9.72 -9.59 -32.21
C VAL A 220 11.15 -10.06 -32.42
N TYR A 221 11.53 -10.21 -33.69
CA TYR A 221 12.84 -10.62 -34.13
C TYR A 221 13.71 -9.41 -34.48
N ASP A 222 15.00 -9.52 -34.20
CA ASP A 222 15.99 -8.53 -34.64
C ASP A 222 16.39 -8.71 -36.11
N ASN A 223 16.87 -7.63 -36.74
CA ASN A 223 17.32 -7.61 -38.14
C ASN A 223 16.29 -8.14 -39.17
N GLY A 224 15.04 -7.71 -39.04
CA GLY A 224 13.95 -8.07 -39.93
C GLY A 224 13.76 -7.13 -41.13
N THR A 225 12.77 -7.46 -41.96
CA THR A 225 12.33 -6.67 -43.13
C THR A 225 11.14 -5.76 -42.84
N GLY A 226 10.59 -5.79 -41.62
CA GLY A 226 9.36 -5.09 -41.27
C GLY A 226 8.09 -5.92 -41.48
N LYS A 227 8.22 -7.24 -41.67
CA LYS A 227 7.09 -8.14 -41.92
C LYS A 227 6.33 -8.38 -40.62
N ILE A 228 5.04 -8.08 -40.63
CA ILE A 228 4.16 -8.25 -39.47
C ILE A 228 3.08 -9.28 -39.79
N THR A 229 3.09 -10.42 -39.11
CA THR A 229 2.07 -11.46 -39.24
C THR A 229 1.22 -11.55 -37.98
N VAL A 230 -0.09 -11.63 -38.16
CA VAL A 230 -1.12 -11.76 -37.11
C VAL A 230 -1.89 -13.06 -37.32
N ASN A 231 -1.78 -14.02 -36.39
CA ASN A 231 -2.40 -15.35 -36.50
C ASN A 231 -2.08 -16.07 -37.84
N GLY A 232 -0.85 -15.90 -38.35
CA GLY A 232 -0.41 -16.48 -39.63
C GLY A 232 -0.85 -15.73 -40.89
N ILE A 233 -1.58 -14.62 -40.75
CA ILE A 233 -2.07 -13.77 -41.84
C ILE A 233 -1.30 -12.45 -41.84
N ASP A 234 -1.10 -11.82 -43.01
CA ASP A 234 -0.46 -10.51 -43.08
C ASP A 234 -1.32 -9.40 -42.43
N ILE A 235 -0.65 -8.39 -41.86
CA ILE A 235 -1.29 -7.26 -41.15
C ILE A 235 -2.35 -6.55 -42.00
N LEU A 236 -2.11 -6.39 -43.30
CA LEU A 236 -3.01 -5.68 -44.21
C LEU A 236 -4.35 -6.40 -44.37
N HIS A 237 -4.31 -7.73 -44.40
CA HIS A 237 -5.49 -8.59 -44.52
C HIS A 237 -6.21 -8.77 -43.18
N TYR A 238 -5.48 -8.93 -42.08
CA TYR A 238 -6.07 -9.13 -40.76
C TYR A 238 -6.75 -7.86 -40.24
N PHE A 239 -6.10 -6.70 -40.39
CA PHE A 239 -6.64 -5.39 -40.00
C PHE A 239 -6.93 -4.56 -41.26
N PRO A 240 -8.15 -4.61 -41.83
CA PRO A 240 -8.50 -3.81 -43.01
C PRO A 240 -8.58 -2.30 -42.69
N VAL A 241 -8.83 -1.94 -41.44
CA VAL A 241 -9.04 -0.56 -41.01
C VAL A 241 -7.70 0.10 -40.66
N LEU A 242 -7.45 1.28 -41.22
CA LEU A 242 -6.22 2.04 -41.03
C LEU A 242 -5.91 2.32 -39.55
N GLN A 243 -6.92 2.72 -38.77
CA GLN A 243 -6.77 3.02 -37.33
C GLN A 243 -6.11 1.88 -36.54
N ASP A 244 -6.43 0.62 -36.87
CA ASP A 244 -5.87 -0.52 -36.17
C ASP A 244 -4.40 -0.76 -36.55
N ARG A 245 -4.06 -0.50 -37.82
CA ARG A 245 -2.67 -0.56 -38.33
C ARG A 245 -1.80 0.53 -37.70
N GLU A 246 -2.32 1.74 -37.56
CA GLU A 246 -1.62 2.84 -36.88
C GLU A 246 -1.29 2.49 -35.43
N GLN A 247 -2.22 1.87 -34.70
CA GLN A 247 -1.96 1.42 -33.33
C GLN A 247 -0.83 0.39 -33.25
N LEU A 248 -0.77 -0.54 -34.21
CA LEU A 248 0.28 -1.56 -34.30
C LEU A 248 1.65 -0.96 -34.63
N LEU A 249 1.71 0.02 -35.52
CA LEU A 249 2.94 0.65 -35.98
C LEU A 249 3.50 1.68 -34.99
N PHE A 250 2.65 2.25 -34.14
CA PHE A 250 3.02 3.33 -33.23
C PHE A 250 4.28 3.05 -32.36
N PRO A 251 4.47 1.86 -31.75
CA PRO A 251 5.69 1.57 -30.98
C PRO A 251 6.97 1.60 -31.83
N PHE A 252 6.91 1.10 -33.06
CA PHE A 252 8.05 1.09 -33.99
C PHE A 252 8.35 2.49 -34.52
N GLN A 253 7.30 3.27 -34.80
CA GLN A 253 7.41 4.66 -35.21
C GLN A 253 8.02 5.53 -34.10
N PHE A 254 7.56 5.35 -32.87
CA PHE A 254 8.05 6.10 -31.70
C PHE A 254 9.55 5.90 -31.47
N LEU A 255 10.07 4.71 -31.73
CA LEU A 255 11.48 4.37 -31.60
C LEU A 255 12.32 4.65 -32.86
N GLY A 256 11.71 5.08 -33.97
CA GLY A 256 12.42 5.25 -35.24
C GLY A 256 12.97 3.94 -35.83
N ARG A 257 12.25 2.82 -35.61
CA ARG A 257 12.67 1.46 -36.00
C ARG A 257 11.69 0.76 -36.95
N ILE A 258 10.94 1.54 -37.73
CA ILE A 258 10.08 1.01 -38.78
C ILE A 258 10.95 0.23 -39.79
N GLY A 259 10.56 -1.00 -40.12
CA GLY A 259 11.25 -1.82 -41.11
C GLY A 259 12.52 -2.53 -40.62
N LYS A 260 12.86 -2.44 -39.33
CA LYS A 260 14.07 -3.08 -38.75
C LYS A 260 13.79 -4.41 -38.05
N HIS A 261 12.53 -4.69 -37.74
CA HIS A 261 12.11 -5.84 -36.95
C HIS A 261 11.00 -6.60 -37.66
N ASP A 262 11.03 -7.92 -37.58
CA ASP A 262 9.92 -8.77 -38.00
C ASP A 262 9.12 -9.16 -36.76
N MET A 263 7.79 -9.18 -36.88
CA MET A 263 6.90 -9.49 -35.77
C MET A 263 5.93 -10.59 -36.13
N ILE A 264 5.89 -11.63 -35.30
CA ILE A 264 4.88 -12.68 -35.35
C ILE A 264 4.02 -12.52 -34.10
N CYS A 265 2.71 -12.30 -34.28
CA CYS A 265 1.81 -12.15 -33.16
C CYS A 265 0.64 -13.12 -33.22
N THR A 266 0.27 -13.63 -32.05
CA THR A 266 -0.91 -14.45 -31.83
C THR A 266 -1.87 -13.66 -30.95
N VAL A 267 -3.12 -13.52 -31.39
CA VAL A 267 -4.14 -12.76 -30.67
C VAL A 267 -5.45 -13.55 -30.60
N SER A 268 -6.05 -13.56 -29.41
CA SER A 268 -7.31 -14.23 -29.15
C SER A 268 -8.26 -13.36 -28.31
N GLY A 269 -9.57 -13.56 -28.54
CA GLY A 269 -10.63 -12.86 -27.83
C GLY A 269 -10.80 -11.38 -28.23
N GLY A 270 -11.79 -10.74 -27.60
CA GLY A 270 -12.12 -9.34 -27.83
C GLY A 270 -12.70 -9.05 -29.22
N GLY A 271 -12.46 -7.83 -29.71
CA GLY A 271 -12.83 -7.41 -31.05
C GLY A 271 -11.69 -6.60 -31.69
N ARG A 272 -11.84 -6.25 -32.97
CA ARG A 272 -10.80 -5.64 -33.81
C ARG A 272 -9.89 -4.60 -33.12
N SER A 273 -10.47 -3.52 -32.60
CA SER A 273 -9.71 -2.45 -31.94
C SER A 273 -9.14 -2.84 -30.57
N ALA A 274 -9.74 -3.82 -29.89
CA ALA A 274 -9.18 -4.36 -28.66
C ALA A 274 -7.96 -5.24 -28.96
N GLN A 275 -8.02 -6.04 -30.03
CA GLN A 275 -6.90 -6.86 -30.51
C GLN A 275 -5.72 -5.98 -30.95
N ALA A 276 -5.96 -4.96 -31.78
CA ALA A 276 -4.91 -4.03 -32.20
C ALA A 276 -4.20 -3.37 -31.01
N GLY A 277 -4.96 -2.89 -30.02
CA GLY A 277 -4.37 -2.29 -28.82
C GLY A 277 -3.71 -3.30 -27.86
N ALA A 278 -4.12 -4.57 -27.88
CA ALA A 278 -3.43 -5.63 -27.14
C ALA A 278 -2.09 -5.95 -27.80
N ILE A 279 -2.05 -6.08 -29.13
CA ILE A 279 -0.81 -6.33 -29.87
C ILE A 279 0.13 -5.13 -29.73
N ARG A 280 -0.36 -3.88 -29.77
CA ARG A 280 0.45 -2.69 -29.52
C ARG A 280 1.21 -2.76 -28.19
N LEU A 281 0.55 -3.22 -27.13
CA LEU A 281 1.19 -3.38 -25.82
C LEU A 281 2.19 -4.53 -25.83
N ALA A 282 1.84 -5.65 -26.48
CA ALA A 282 2.71 -6.81 -26.62
C ALA A 282 4.00 -6.45 -27.38
N SER A 283 3.88 -5.76 -28.53
CA SER A 283 5.00 -5.32 -29.34
C SER A 283 5.85 -4.27 -28.63
N ALA A 284 5.22 -3.31 -27.95
CA ALA A 284 5.93 -2.33 -27.14
C ALA A 284 6.73 -2.98 -26.01
N LYS A 285 6.21 -4.04 -25.38
CA LYS A 285 6.94 -4.79 -24.34
C LYS A 285 8.11 -5.59 -24.90
N ALA A 286 7.90 -6.31 -26.00
CA ALA A 286 8.95 -7.06 -26.68
C ALA A 286 10.11 -6.13 -27.11
N LEU A 287 9.77 -4.96 -27.69
CA LEU A 287 10.76 -3.99 -28.14
C LEU A 287 11.71 -3.46 -27.06
N ARG A 288 11.35 -3.59 -25.77
CA ARG A 288 12.16 -3.11 -24.64
C ARG A 288 13.52 -3.78 -24.54
N SER A 289 13.62 -5.02 -24.99
CA SER A 289 14.88 -5.78 -24.96
C SER A 289 15.89 -5.32 -26.02
N PHE A 290 15.45 -4.55 -27.02
CA PHE A 290 16.30 -4.07 -28.12
C PHE A 290 16.67 -2.57 -28.01
N VAL A 291 16.22 -1.88 -26.97
CA VAL A 291 16.35 -0.43 -26.79
C VAL A 291 17.08 -0.08 -25.50
N THR A 292 17.54 1.16 -25.41
CA THR A 292 18.25 1.67 -24.22
C THR A 292 17.27 1.97 -23.07
N GLU A 293 17.75 1.97 -21.82
CA GLU A 293 16.92 2.27 -20.65
C GLU A 293 16.21 3.64 -20.74
N LYS A 294 16.85 4.64 -21.37
CA LYS A 294 16.27 5.97 -21.58
C LYS A 294 15.07 5.93 -22.52
N GLU A 295 15.18 5.17 -23.62
CA GLU A 295 14.08 4.98 -24.56
C GLU A 295 12.92 4.21 -23.92
N VAL A 296 13.21 3.21 -23.06
CA VAL A 296 12.17 2.51 -22.28
C VAL A 296 11.40 3.49 -21.39
N GLU A 297 12.08 4.43 -20.74
CA GLU A 297 11.42 5.45 -19.92
C GLU A 297 10.56 6.41 -20.78
N PHE A 298 11.01 6.79 -21.97
CA PHE A 298 10.18 7.56 -22.91
C PHE A 298 8.95 6.77 -23.37
N MET A 299 9.07 5.46 -23.64
CA MET A 299 7.92 4.61 -23.95
C MET A 299 6.95 4.51 -22.77
N ARG A 300 7.45 4.45 -21.54
CA ARG A 300 6.63 4.46 -20.31
C ARG A 300 5.84 5.77 -20.22
N GLN A 301 6.51 6.91 -20.40
CA GLN A 301 5.88 8.24 -20.36
C GLN A 301 4.87 8.46 -21.50
N ALA A 302 5.12 7.90 -22.68
CA ALA A 302 4.19 7.89 -23.81
C ALA A 302 2.98 6.94 -23.63
N GLY A 303 2.93 6.17 -22.53
CA GLY A 303 1.83 5.24 -22.23
C GLY A 303 1.81 3.98 -23.11
N LEU A 304 2.95 3.64 -23.74
CA LEU A 304 3.09 2.42 -24.55
C LEU A 304 3.19 1.16 -23.69
N LEU A 305 3.79 1.27 -22.51
CA LEU A 305 4.05 0.16 -21.59
C LEU A 305 2.96 -0.01 -20.53
N THR A 306 1.97 0.88 -20.50
CA THR A 306 0.87 0.86 -19.52
C THR A 306 -0.30 0.03 -20.04
N VAL A 307 -0.79 -0.89 -19.21
CA VAL A 307 -2.03 -1.63 -19.50
C VAL A 307 -3.22 -0.67 -19.36
N ASP A 308 -4.09 -0.59 -20.38
CA ASP A 308 -5.33 0.20 -20.30
C ASP A 308 -6.32 -0.48 -19.32
N PRO A 309 -6.61 0.12 -18.15
CA PRO A 309 -7.50 -0.49 -17.15
C PRO A 309 -8.99 -0.35 -17.53
N ARG A 310 -9.34 0.39 -18.59
CA ARG A 310 -10.73 0.66 -18.95
C ARG A 310 -11.40 -0.59 -19.48
N VAL A 311 -12.32 -1.14 -18.70
CA VAL A 311 -13.14 -2.30 -19.02
C VAL A 311 -14.62 -1.94 -18.99
N LYS A 312 -15.47 -2.76 -19.63
CA LYS A 312 -16.92 -2.56 -19.60
C LYS A 312 -17.42 -2.70 -18.17
N GLU A 313 -17.94 -1.62 -17.59
CA GLU A 313 -18.59 -1.70 -16.30
C GLU A 313 -19.82 -2.60 -16.33
N ARG A 314 -20.07 -3.34 -15.24
CA ARG A 314 -21.30 -4.11 -15.09
C ARG A 314 -22.55 -3.22 -15.04
N LYS A 315 -23.68 -3.76 -15.50
CA LYS A 315 -25.02 -3.17 -15.32
C LYS A 315 -25.40 -3.23 -13.83
N LYS A 316 -26.13 -2.22 -13.35
CA LYS A 316 -26.63 -2.18 -11.97
C LYS A 316 -28.12 -2.55 -11.97
N PRO A 317 -28.62 -3.32 -10.99
CA PRO A 317 -30.06 -3.56 -10.87
C PRO A 317 -30.80 -2.23 -10.66
N GLY A 318 -32.02 -2.11 -11.18
CA GLY A 318 -32.77 -0.85 -11.16
C GLY A 318 -32.26 0.24 -12.12
N GLN A 319 -31.31 -0.06 -13.00
CA GLN A 319 -30.81 0.86 -14.02
C GLN A 319 -30.87 0.22 -15.42
N GLU A 320 -31.02 1.06 -16.46
CA GLU A 320 -31.07 0.61 -17.85
C GLU A 320 -29.68 0.15 -18.33
N GLY A 321 -28.62 0.84 -17.91
CA GLY A 321 -27.24 0.51 -18.24
C GLY A 321 -26.30 0.59 -17.04
N PRO A 322 -24.98 0.57 -17.27
CA PRO A 322 -24.00 0.76 -16.20
C PRO A 322 -24.10 2.13 -15.52
N ARG A 323 -24.54 3.17 -16.21
CA ARG A 323 -24.71 4.51 -15.64
C ARG A 323 -26.06 5.13 -16.01
N ARG A 324 -26.60 4.77 -17.19
CA ARG A 324 -27.91 5.20 -17.68
C ARG A 324 -29.03 4.71 -16.77
N LYS A 325 -29.83 5.64 -16.29
CA LYS A 325 -31.05 5.39 -15.51
C LYS A 325 -32.24 5.23 -16.45
N PHE A 326 -33.26 4.52 -15.99
CA PHE A 326 -34.55 4.55 -16.69
C PHE A 326 -35.12 5.96 -16.70
N THR A 327 -35.96 6.26 -17.67
CA THR A 327 -36.67 7.54 -17.73
C THR A 327 -37.47 7.74 -16.46
N TRP A 328 -37.12 8.77 -15.69
CA TRP A 328 -37.85 9.12 -14.48
C TRP A 328 -39.15 9.83 -14.85
N LYS A 329 -40.29 9.31 -14.39
CA LYS A 329 -41.60 9.97 -14.51
C LYS A 329 -41.90 10.69 -13.20
N LYS A 330 -42.05 12.01 -13.25
CA LYS A 330 -42.33 12.85 -12.09
C LYS A 330 -43.78 12.80 -11.62
N ARG A 331 -44.71 12.46 -12.52
CA ARG A 331 -46.16 12.58 -12.34
C ARG A 331 -46.82 11.22 -12.41
#